data_AF-A0A3D9XH32-F1
#
_entry.id   AF-A0A3D9XH32-F1
#
_cell.length_a   1.000
_cell.length_b   1.000
_cell.length_c   1.000
_cell.angle_alpha   90.00
_cell.angle_beta   90.00
_cell.angle_gamma   90.00
#
_symmetry.space_group_name_H-M   'P 1'
#
loop_
_entity.id
_entity.type
_entity.pdbx_description
1 polymer ?
#
loop_
_entity_poly.entity_id
_entity_poly.type
_entity_poly.pdbx_seq_one_letter_code
_entity_poly.pdbx_strand_id
1 'polypeptide(L)'
;MSALPSHFTQMIGLIRAEDLAEEWGYAGANSAFRNFCAKLGLRHVPGRPGWFDPKHVRQRLDAAQGMDILTPSRGSDGAASLVAQRRARNASI
;
A
#
# COMPACT_ATOMS: atom_id res chain seq x y z
N MET A 1 25.29 14.99 13.42
CA MET A 1 24.34 14.39 14.40
C MET A 1 22.98 14.32 13.73
N SER A 2 22.64 13.20 13.08
CA SER A 2 21.30 13.02 12.51
C SER A 2 20.38 12.49 13.60
N ALA A 3 19.38 13.28 13.96
CA ALA A 3 18.27 12.80 14.77
C ALA A 3 17.61 11.66 13.99
N LEU A 4 17.57 10.46 14.58
CA LEU A 4 16.83 9.35 14.00
C LEU A 4 15.37 9.80 13.84
N PRO A 5 14.80 9.74 12.63
CA PRO A 5 13.42 10.15 12.42
C PRO A 5 12.53 9.30 13.34
N SER A 6 11.63 9.97 14.08
CA SER A 6 10.70 9.29 14.97
C SER A 6 10.00 8.15 14.23
N HIS A 7 9.77 7.02 14.89
CA HIS A 7 9.13 5.83 14.29
C HIS A 7 7.81 6.18 13.59
N PHE A 8 7.06 7.15 14.13
CA PHE A 8 5.86 7.69 13.48
C PHE A 8 6.17 8.37 12.13
N THR A 9 7.22 9.19 12.05
CA THR A 9 7.72 9.81 10.81
C THR A 9 8.18 8.77 9.79
N GLN A 10 8.71 7.63 10.23
CA GLN A 10 9.04 6.51 9.34
C GLN A 10 7.78 5.80 8.81
N MET A 11 6.70 5.77 9.60
CA MET A 11 5.40 5.22 9.19
C MET A 11 4.60 6.12 8.24
N ILE A 12 4.83 7.44 8.26
CA ILE A 12 4.16 8.42 7.36
C ILE A 12 5.10 8.99 6.28
N GLY A 13 6.37 8.59 6.31
CA GLY A 13 7.39 9.10 5.42
C GLY A 13 7.14 8.64 3.99
N LEU A 14 7.17 9.59 3.06
CA LEU A 14 7.16 9.27 1.63
C LEU A 14 8.60 9.02 1.17
N ILE A 15 8.79 8.06 0.27
CA ILE A 15 10.09 7.79 -0.36
C ILE A 15 10.13 8.43 -1.74
N ARG A 16 11.27 9.03 -2.11
CA ARG A 16 11.46 9.55 -3.47
C ARG A 16 11.72 8.40 -4.43
N ALA A 17 11.39 8.61 -5.69
CA ALA A 17 11.63 7.66 -6.77
C ALA A 17 13.11 7.32 -6.91
N GLU A 18 13.98 8.31 -6.72
CA GLU A 18 15.44 8.18 -6.82
C GLU A 18 15.97 7.26 -5.72
N ASP A 19 15.60 7.54 -4.47
CA ASP A 19 16.01 6.73 -3.31
C ASP A 19 15.48 5.30 -3.45
N LEU A 20 14.21 5.14 -3.86
CA LEU A 20 13.61 3.82 -4.07
C LEU A 20 14.30 3.04 -5.19
N ALA A 21 14.73 3.71 -6.26
CA ALA A 21 15.41 3.08 -7.37
C ALA A 21 16.80 2.57 -6.96
N GLU A 22 17.55 3.36 -6.21
CA GLU A 22 18.87 2.99 -5.70
C GLU A 22 18.79 1.79 -4.76
N GLU A 23 17.85 1.80 -3.81
CA GLU A 23 17.59 0.68 -2.89
C GLU A 23 17.22 -0.62 -3.64
N TRP A 24 16.64 -0.49 -4.84
CA TRP A 24 16.26 -1.62 -5.69
C TRP A 24 17.34 -2.01 -6.72
N GLY A 25 18.53 -1.42 -6.63
CA GLY A 25 19.68 -1.75 -7.48
C GLY A 25 19.64 -1.11 -8.87
N TYR A 26 18.77 -0.13 -9.10
CA TYR A 26 18.81 0.69 -10.31
C TYR A 26 19.78 1.85 -10.12
N ALA A 27 20.42 2.32 -11.20
CA ALA A 27 21.28 3.51 -11.19
C ALA A 27 20.52 4.85 -10.92
N GLY A 28 19.23 4.79 -10.62
CA GLY A 28 18.34 5.94 -10.42
C GLY A 28 16.96 5.72 -11.03
N ALA A 29 16.08 6.73 -10.92
CA ALA A 29 14.69 6.70 -11.39
C ALA A 29 14.55 6.80 -12.93
N ASN A 30 15.27 5.95 -13.65
CA ASN A 30 15.34 5.90 -15.11
C ASN A 30 14.11 5.23 -15.75
N SER A 31 14.10 5.14 -17.08
CA SER A 31 12.97 4.55 -17.83
C SER A 31 12.73 3.07 -17.47
N ALA A 32 13.78 2.29 -17.19
CA ALA A 32 13.66 0.90 -16.78
C ALA A 32 12.98 0.78 -15.41
N PHE A 33 13.39 1.59 -14.43
CA PHE A 33 12.75 1.67 -13.12
C PHE A 33 11.28 2.09 -13.24
N ARG A 34 10.98 3.15 -14.00
CA ARG A 34 9.60 3.63 -14.21
C ARG A 34 8.72 2.57 -14.87
N ASN A 35 9.25 1.85 -15.86
CA ASN A 35 8.55 0.73 -16.51
C ASN A 35 8.33 -0.43 -15.53
N PHE A 36 9.30 -0.72 -14.67
CA PHE A 36 9.15 -1.71 -13.61
C PHE A 36 8.03 -1.30 -12.63
N CYS A 37 8.03 -0.06 -12.15
CA CYS A 37 6.97 0.49 -11.31
C CYS A 37 5.59 0.38 -11.97
N ALA A 38 5.49 0.71 -13.26
CA ALA A 38 4.23 0.60 -14.01
C ALA A 38 3.75 -0.86 -14.12
N LYS A 39 4.65 -1.81 -14.40
CA LYS A 39 4.35 -3.25 -14.44
C LYS A 39 3.88 -3.79 -13.08
N LEU A 40 4.48 -3.31 -11.99
CA LEU A 40 4.08 -3.65 -10.62
C LEU A 40 2.77 -2.96 -10.19
N GLY A 41 2.29 -1.98 -10.97
CA GLY A 41 1.11 -1.18 -10.63
C GLY A 41 1.35 -0.16 -9.52
N LEU A 42 2.60 0.26 -9.32
CA LEU A 42 2.95 1.34 -8.40
C LEU A 42 2.44 2.67 -8.93
N ARG A 43 1.87 3.47 -8.03
CA ARG A 43 1.36 4.80 -8.32
C ARG A 43 2.09 5.81 -7.45
N HIS A 44 2.32 6.99 -8.00
CA HIS A 44 2.83 8.11 -7.23
C HIS A 44 1.76 8.60 -6.25
N VAL A 45 2.20 9.26 -5.19
CA VAL A 45 1.30 9.95 -4.27
C VAL A 45 0.55 11.06 -5.04
N PRO A 46 -0.79 11.15 -4.91
CA PRO A 46 -1.56 12.21 -5.55
C PRO A 46 -1.02 13.60 -5.22
N GLY A 47 -0.81 14.43 -6.24
CA GLY A 47 -0.25 15.77 -6.10
C GLY A 47 1.26 15.84 -5.84
N ARG A 48 1.96 14.69 -5.77
CA ARG A 48 3.42 14.61 -5.56
C ARG A 48 4.05 13.60 -6.52
N PRO A 49 4.26 13.95 -7.80
CA PRO A 49 4.92 13.07 -8.75
C PRO A 49 6.35 12.77 -8.29
N GLY A 50 6.79 11.51 -8.46
CA GLY A 50 8.11 11.06 -8.02
C GLY A 50 8.19 10.71 -6.53
N TRP A 51 7.08 10.76 -5.80
CA TRP A 51 7.01 10.28 -4.43
C TRP A 51 6.13 9.04 -4.36
N PHE A 52 6.57 8.07 -3.55
CA PHE A 52 5.86 6.84 -3.28
C PHE A 52 5.55 6.71 -1.79
N ASP A 53 4.42 6.07 -1.51
CA ASP A 53 4.10 5.60 -0.17
C ASP A 53 4.78 4.23 0.03
N PRO A 54 5.69 4.07 1.02
CA PRO A 54 6.33 2.79 1.32
C PRO A 54 5.33 1.65 1.55
N LYS A 55 4.16 1.95 2.12
CA LYS A 55 3.11 0.95 2.35
C LYS A 55 2.50 0.46 1.05
N HIS A 56 2.21 1.38 0.12
CA HIS A 56 1.72 1.02 -1.22
C HIS A 56 2.77 0.20 -1.98
N VAL A 57 4.05 0.59 -1.86
CA VAL A 57 5.16 -0.14 -2.46
C VAL A 57 5.23 -1.57 -1.94
N ARG A 58 5.21 -1.75 -0.61
CA ARG A 58 5.26 -3.07 0.01
C ARG A 58 4.07 -3.94 -0.41
N GLN A 59 2.85 -3.40 -0.35
CA GLN A 59 1.64 -4.13 -0.75
C GLN A 59 1.73 -4.65 -2.19
N ARG A 60 2.25 -3.84 -3.12
CA ARG A 60 2.39 -4.26 -4.52
C ARG A 60 3.50 -5.28 -4.72
N LEU A 61 4.59 -5.17 -3.97
CA LEU A 61 5.67 -6.14 -4.00
C LEU A 61 5.21 -7.50 -3.45
N ASP A 62 4.48 -7.50 -2.34
CA ASP A 62 3.89 -8.70 -1.75
C ASP A 62 2.96 -9.41 -2.75
N ALA A 63 2.04 -8.65 -3.35
CA ALA A 63 1.13 -9.19 -4.37
C ALA A 63 1.89 -9.77 -5.58
N ALA A 64 2.95 -9.09 -6.05
CA ALA A 64 3.76 -9.56 -7.17
C ALA A 64 4.59 -10.82 -6.84
N GLN A 65 4.99 -11.00 -5.58
CA GLN A 65 5.73 -12.16 -5.11
C GLN A 65 4.83 -13.35 -4.73
N GLY A 66 3.51 -13.24 -4.92
CA GLY A 66 2.56 -14.24 -4.42
C GLY A 66 2.55 -14.34 -2.90
N MET A 67 3.15 -13.36 -2.23
CA MET A 67 3.11 -13.15 -0.79
C MET A 67 1.95 -12.23 -0.44
N ASP A 68 0.88 -12.24 -1.23
CA ASP A 68 -0.40 -11.68 -0.82
C ASP A 68 -0.81 -12.53 0.38
N ILE A 69 -0.29 -12.13 1.55
CA ILE A 69 -0.72 -12.61 2.83
C ILE A 69 -2.22 -12.51 2.69
N LEU A 70 -2.89 -13.63 2.85
CA LEU A 70 -4.30 -13.70 3.19
C LEU A 70 -4.46 -12.82 4.44
N THR A 71 -4.40 -11.51 4.27
CA THR A 71 -4.94 -10.54 5.17
C THR A 71 -6.38 -10.99 5.15
N PRO A 72 -6.89 -11.61 6.24
CA PRO A 72 -8.29 -11.95 6.27
C PRO A 72 -8.98 -10.65 5.90
N SER A 73 -9.69 -10.67 4.77
CA SER A 73 -10.53 -9.57 4.36
C SER A 73 -11.26 -9.17 5.64
N ARG A 74 -10.93 -8.01 6.21
CA ARG A 74 -11.70 -7.39 7.29
C ARG A 74 -13.06 -7.13 6.64
N GLY A 75 -13.91 -8.14 6.63
CA GLY A 75 -15.09 -8.19 5.79
C GLY A 75 -15.60 -9.58 5.40
N SER A 76 -14.89 -10.68 5.67
CA SER A 76 -15.41 -12.04 5.42
C SER A 76 -15.87 -12.76 6.69
N ASP A 77 -15.89 -12.11 7.85
CA ASP A 77 -16.58 -12.60 9.03
C ASP A 77 -17.90 -11.85 9.18
N GLY A 78 -19.00 -12.49 8.76
CA GLY A 78 -20.33 -12.15 9.25
C GLY A 78 -21.03 -10.95 8.59
N ALA A 79 -20.94 -10.79 7.28
CA ALA A 79 -21.96 -10.03 6.56
C ALA A 79 -23.29 -10.81 6.61
N ALA A 80 -23.97 -10.76 7.75
CA ALA A 80 -25.39 -10.99 7.80
C ALA A 80 -25.99 -10.17 6.66
N SER A 81 -26.59 -10.86 5.68
CA SER A 81 -27.26 -10.24 4.54
C SER A 81 -28.00 -9.00 5.04
N LEU A 82 -28.00 -7.90 4.28
CA LEU A 82 -28.75 -6.69 4.64
C LEU A 82 -30.22 -7.02 5.02
N VAL A 83 -30.75 -8.13 4.47
CA VAL A 83 -32.03 -8.74 4.83
C VAL A 83 -32.07 -9.27 6.27
N ALA A 84 -31.04 -9.99 6.73
CA ALA A 84 -30.91 -10.49 8.09
C ALA A 84 -30.79 -9.34 9.12
N GLN A 85 -30.00 -8.30 8.81
CA GLN A 85 -29.94 -7.09 9.64
C GLN A 85 -31.30 -6.37 9.70
N ARG A 86 -32.02 -6.28 8.57
CA ARG A 86 -33.36 -5.68 8.54
C ARG A 86 -34.38 -6.49 9.34
N ARG A 87 -34.35 -7.82 9.26
CA ARG A 87 -35.25 -8.70 10.03
C ARG A 87 -35.00 -8.60 11.53
N ALA A 88 -33.74 -8.59 11.96
CA ALA A 88 -33.39 -8.40 13.38
C ALA A 88 -33.89 -7.06 13.94
N ARG A 89 -33.80 -5.98 13.15
CA ARG A 89 -34.34 -4.67 13.53
C ARG A 89 -35.86 -4.67 13.67
N ASN A 90 -36.58 -5.34 12.77
CA ASN A 90 -38.04 -5.39 12.83
C ASN A 90 -38.58 -6.35 13.90
N ALA A 91 -37.78 -7.30 14.37
CA ALA A 91 -38.14 -8.23 15.44
C ALA A 91 -37.90 -7.68 16.85
N SER A 92 -37.26 -6.50 16.96
CA SER A 92 -36.96 -5.82 18.23
C SER A 92 -37.87 -4.62 18.51
N ILE A 93 -38.97 -4.50 17.76
CA ILE A 93 -40.08 -3.56 17.93
C ILE A 93 -41.34 -4.38 18.18
#